data_AF-A0A7X9DP01-F1
#
_entry.id   AF-A0A7X9DP01-F1
#
_cell.length_a   1.000
_cell.length_b   1.000
_cell.length_c   1.000
_cell.angle_alpha   90.00
_cell.angle_beta   90.00
_cell.angle_gamma   90.00
#
_symmetry.space_group_name_H-M   'P 1'
#
loop_
_entity.id
_entity.type
_entity.pdbx_description
1 polymer ?
#
loop_
_entity_poly.entity_id
_entity_poly.type
_entity_poly.pdbx_seq_one_letter_code
_entity_poly.pdbx_strand_id
1 'polypeptide(L)'
;MVQSLAVRYFPYTGDSSWIALVREMLDYQINHGTTPSHFKWPGVPYASSDPFETEYQGATLWETDGFRGDGLHGIEPDKVGELGYAYVRFFEITGEKKYLDAAIRCADALAANIYNPVTADNLLLGTDISRSPWPFRINARTGAIISPYSSDVLEPVKLLDELLRIKELAGLNKAQDSAYQNARDVAWNWLFSRYGPVVTYIWNGYFEDVPNDPELANRVQITPGELAKYLILHQNDKEKYDLTIRNIIYWIRNSFADGQLDGIREQTWCYETMGSHSARYGSLCALY
;
A
#
# COMPACT_ATOMS: atom_id res chain seq x y z
N MET A 1 -1.86 -11.17 -3.61
CA MET A 1 -2.00 -12.49 -4.28
C MET A 1 -1.13 -12.64 -5.53
N VAL A 2 -1.07 -11.65 -6.44
CA VAL A 2 -0.20 -11.68 -7.63
C VAL A 2 1.25 -12.04 -7.28
N GLN A 3 1.83 -11.36 -6.28
CA GLN A 3 3.22 -11.60 -5.88
C GLN A 3 3.47 -13.04 -5.41
N SER A 4 2.59 -13.58 -4.55
CA SER A 4 2.78 -14.91 -3.99
C SER A 4 2.48 -16.01 -5.01
N LEU A 5 1.33 -15.94 -5.69
CA LEU A 5 0.85 -17.01 -6.55
C LEU A 5 1.40 -16.92 -7.98
N ALA A 6 1.31 -15.76 -8.63
CA ALA A 6 1.69 -15.60 -10.02
C ALA A 6 3.18 -15.31 -10.22
N VAL A 7 3.78 -14.44 -9.41
CA VAL A 7 5.19 -14.03 -9.57
C VAL A 7 6.17 -15.04 -8.96
N ARG A 8 5.78 -15.74 -7.89
CA ARG A 8 6.69 -16.65 -7.15
C ARG A 8 6.29 -18.12 -7.28
N TYR A 9 5.05 -18.47 -6.92
CA TYR A 9 4.65 -19.87 -6.85
C TYR A 9 4.46 -20.53 -8.21
N PHE A 10 3.89 -19.82 -9.19
CA PHE A 10 3.79 -20.32 -10.56
C PHE A 10 5.16 -20.64 -11.17
N PRO A 11 6.19 -19.75 -11.14
CA PRO A 11 7.52 -20.10 -11.63
C PRO A 11 8.19 -21.26 -10.86
N TYR A 12 7.87 -21.42 -9.57
CA TYR A 12 8.38 -22.53 -8.76
C TYR A 12 7.74 -23.88 -9.12
N THR A 13 6.43 -23.90 -9.39
CA THR A 13 5.65 -25.14 -9.62
C THR A 13 5.44 -25.49 -11.09
N GLY A 14 5.42 -24.50 -11.97
CA GLY A 14 4.96 -24.61 -13.36
C GLY A 14 3.43 -24.73 -13.52
N ASP A 15 2.65 -24.68 -12.44
CA ASP A 15 1.20 -24.89 -12.49
C ASP A 15 0.46 -23.62 -12.89
N SER A 16 -0.03 -23.58 -14.14
CA SER A 16 -0.74 -22.42 -14.69
C SER A 16 -2.13 -22.18 -14.09
N SER A 17 -2.67 -23.10 -13.29
CA SER A 17 -3.96 -22.88 -12.61
C SER A 17 -3.91 -21.66 -11.67
N TRP A 18 -2.74 -21.36 -11.10
CA TRP A 18 -2.53 -20.16 -10.28
C TRP A 18 -2.63 -18.87 -11.08
N ILE A 19 -2.24 -18.87 -12.36
CA ILE A 19 -2.43 -17.72 -13.26
C ILE A 19 -3.91 -17.53 -13.58
N ALA A 20 -4.65 -18.60 -13.81
CA ALA A 20 -6.09 -18.54 -14.05
C ALA A 20 -6.84 -17.99 -12.82
N LEU A 21 -6.52 -18.49 -11.62
CA LEU A 21 -7.11 -17.99 -10.37
C LEU A 21 -6.83 -16.50 -10.15
N VAL A 22 -5.58 -16.06 -10.33
CA VAL A 22 -5.21 -14.64 -10.20
C VAL A 22 -5.93 -13.78 -11.24
N ARG A 23 -6.05 -14.26 -12.49
CA ARG A 23 -6.80 -13.57 -13.54
C ARG A 23 -8.26 -13.34 -13.12
N GLU A 24 -8.94 -14.36 -12.63
CA GLU A 24 -10.35 -14.25 -12.21
C GLU A 24 -10.53 -13.17 -11.13
N MET A 25 -9.66 -13.12 -10.14
CA MET A 25 -9.74 -12.13 -9.06
C MET A 25 -9.48 -10.69 -9.55
N LEU A 26 -8.49 -10.49 -10.42
CA LEU A 26 -8.18 -9.17 -10.96
C LEU A 26 -9.26 -8.70 -11.95
N ASP A 27 -9.79 -9.60 -12.78
CA ASP A 27 -10.91 -9.30 -13.67
C ASP A 27 -12.16 -8.93 -12.90
N TYR A 28 -12.45 -9.65 -11.80
CA TYR A 28 -13.56 -9.31 -10.92
C TYR A 28 -13.42 -7.89 -10.37
N GLN A 29 -12.26 -7.53 -9.84
CA GLN A 29 -12.02 -6.19 -9.30
C GLN A 29 -12.15 -5.08 -10.37
N ILE A 30 -11.64 -5.31 -11.58
CA ILE A 30 -11.78 -4.34 -12.67
C ILE A 30 -13.26 -4.13 -13.03
N ASN A 31 -14.03 -5.21 -13.08
CA ASN A 31 -15.43 -5.17 -13.50
C ASN A 31 -16.40 -4.66 -12.42
N HIS A 32 -16.10 -4.92 -11.15
CA HIS A 32 -17.04 -4.73 -10.04
C HIS A 32 -16.55 -3.77 -8.96
N GLY A 33 -15.29 -3.34 -8.99
CA GLY A 33 -14.70 -2.59 -7.88
C GLY A 33 -13.83 -1.42 -8.28
N THR A 34 -14.15 -0.77 -9.40
CA THR A 34 -13.43 0.40 -9.89
C THR A 34 -14.31 1.66 -9.80
N THR A 35 -13.73 2.77 -9.34
CA THR A 35 -14.44 4.04 -9.20
C THR A 35 -14.86 4.63 -10.56
N PRO A 36 -16.02 5.31 -10.64
CA PRO A 36 -16.46 6.00 -11.85
C PRO A 36 -15.46 7.05 -12.37
N SER A 37 -15.36 7.21 -13.69
CA SER A 37 -14.40 8.11 -14.34
C SER A 37 -14.61 9.60 -14.08
N HIS A 38 -15.77 10.01 -13.58
CA HIS A 38 -16.09 11.40 -13.25
C HIS A 38 -15.82 11.76 -11.78
N PHE A 39 -15.31 10.81 -10.99
CA PHE A 39 -14.91 11.04 -9.60
C PHE A 39 -13.55 11.76 -9.54
N LYS A 40 -13.22 12.34 -8.38
CA LYS A 40 -11.89 12.96 -8.16
C LYS A 40 -10.75 11.95 -8.16
N TRP A 41 -11.06 10.71 -7.77
CA TRP A 41 -10.19 9.55 -7.94
C TRP A 41 -10.80 8.62 -8.98
N PRO A 42 -10.55 8.85 -10.29
CA PRO A 42 -11.24 8.14 -11.35
C PRO A 42 -10.56 6.81 -11.69
N GLY A 43 -11.34 5.74 -11.86
CA GLY A 43 -10.83 4.49 -12.42
C GLY A 43 -9.86 3.71 -11.50
N VAL A 44 -9.92 3.94 -10.20
CA VAL A 44 -9.08 3.27 -9.18
C VAL A 44 -9.89 2.23 -8.38
N PRO A 45 -9.26 1.23 -7.77
CA PRO A 45 -9.99 0.21 -7.03
C PRO A 45 -10.53 0.73 -5.70
N TYR A 46 -11.71 0.24 -5.32
CA TYR A 46 -12.15 0.21 -3.92
C TYR A 46 -11.40 -0.87 -3.14
N ALA A 47 -11.07 -0.58 -1.88
CA ALA A 47 -10.35 -1.51 -1.00
C ALA A 47 -11.28 -2.56 -0.38
N SER A 48 -12.53 -2.18 -0.08
CA SER A 48 -13.52 -3.04 0.57
C SER A 48 -14.92 -2.92 -0.03
N SER A 49 -15.79 -3.85 0.37
CA SER A 49 -17.23 -3.86 0.13
C SER A 49 -17.97 -4.36 1.38
N ASP A 50 -19.26 -4.06 1.47
CA ASP A 50 -20.09 -4.63 2.53
C ASP A 50 -20.23 -6.15 2.36
N PRO A 51 -20.38 -6.92 3.46
CA PRO A 51 -20.55 -8.36 3.39
C PRO A 51 -21.68 -8.76 2.43
N PHE A 52 -21.41 -9.75 1.59
CA PHE A 52 -22.32 -10.30 0.58
C PHE A 52 -22.65 -9.38 -0.60
N GLU A 53 -22.06 -8.18 -0.68
CA GLU A 53 -22.16 -7.34 -1.87
C GLU A 53 -21.19 -7.79 -2.97
N THR A 54 -21.65 -7.74 -4.21
CA THR A 54 -20.82 -8.08 -5.38
C THR A 54 -20.19 -6.85 -6.02
N GLU A 55 -20.82 -5.68 -5.89
CA GLU A 55 -20.33 -4.41 -6.40
C GLU A 55 -19.65 -3.63 -5.29
N TYR A 56 -18.39 -3.23 -5.50
CA TYR A 56 -17.63 -2.56 -4.46
C TYR A 56 -17.85 -1.06 -4.57
N GLN A 57 -18.11 -0.45 -3.42
CA GLN A 57 -18.31 0.99 -3.29
C GLN A 57 -17.78 1.52 -1.96
N GLY A 58 -16.86 0.79 -1.33
CA GLY A 58 -16.50 0.93 0.08
C GLY A 58 -17.46 0.18 1.01
N ALA A 59 -17.04 -0.05 2.24
CA ALA A 59 -17.85 -0.71 3.28
C ALA A 59 -18.54 0.33 4.18
N THR A 60 -19.88 0.27 4.26
CA THR A 60 -20.73 1.18 5.04
C THR A 60 -21.27 0.56 6.32
N LEU A 61 -21.26 -0.77 6.43
CA LEU A 61 -21.89 -1.51 7.52
C LEU A 61 -21.44 -1.05 8.92
N TRP A 62 -20.18 -0.61 9.04
CA TRP A 62 -19.58 -0.19 10.30
C TRP A 62 -19.28 1.31 10.37
N GLU A 63 -19.87 2.13 9.50
CA GLU A 63 -19.59 3.57 9.46
C GLU A 63 -19.91 4.29 10.79
N THR A 64 -20.94 3.80 11.50
CA THR A 64 -21.35 4.33 12.81
C THR A 64 -20.46 3.87 13.97
N ASP A 65 -19.58 2.88 13.75
CA ASP A 65 -18.57 2.40 14.69
C ASP A 65 -17.27 3.19 14.50
N GLY A 66 -17.35 4.52 14.63
CA GLY A 66 -16.20 5.41 14.52
C GLY A 66 -15.54 5.42 13.13
N PHE A 67 -16.33 5.33 12.06
CA PHE A 67 -15.84 5.16 10.68
C PHE A 67 -14.96 3.92 10.51
N ARG A 68 -15.29 2.81 11.18
CA ARG A 68 -14.68 1.52 10.87
C ARG A 68 -15.10 1.08 9.45
N GLY A 69 -14.15 0.55 8.68
CA GLY A 69 -14.25 0.40 7.23
C GLY A 69 -13.95 1.69 6.47
N ASP A 70 -14.23 1.70 5.17
CA ASP A 70 -13.89 2.83 4.29
C ASP A 70 -15.02 3.86 4.13
N GLY A 71 -16.26 3.46 4.44
CA GLY A 71 -17.45 4.26 4.21
C GLY A 71 -17.85 4.32 2.73
N LEU A 72 -19.00 4.96 2.45
CA LEU A 72 -19.51 5.04 1.09
C LEU A 72 -18.59 5.88 0.20
N HIS A 73 -18.14 5.25 -0.89
CA HIS A 73 -17.13 5.74 -1.82
C HIS A 73 -15.75 5.97 -1.19
N GLY A 74 -15.47 5.38 -0.03
CA GLY A 74 -14.15 5.40 0.57
C GLY A 74 -13.17 4.54 -0.22
N ILE A 75 -11.98 5.07 -0.45
CA ILE A 75 -10.84 4.32 -0.96
C ILE A 75 -9.64 4.51 -0.04
N GLU A 76 -8.70 3.59 -0.18
CA GLU A 76 -7.40 3.61 0.48
C GLU A 76 -6.28 3.79 -0.58
N PRO A 77 -5.63 4.95 -0.67
CA PRO A 77 -4.57 5.20 -1.65
C PRO A 77 -3.40 4.22 -1.62
N ASP A 78 -3.05 3.66 -0.47
CA ASP A 78 -2.07 2.59 -0.34
C ASP A 78 -2.53 1.32 -1.08
N LYS A 79 -3.80 0.94 -0.97
CA LYS A 79 -4.40 -0.19 -1.72
C LYS A 79 -4.54 0.10 -3.21
N VAL A 80 -4.75 1.36 -3.60
CA VAL A 80 -4.64 1.80 -5.01
C VAL A 80 -3.23 1.52 -5.54
N GLY A 81 -2.19 1.81 -4.73
CA GLY A 81 -0.80 1.48 -5.04
C GLY A 81 -0.56 -0.04 -5.11
N GLU A 82 -1.01 -0.79 -4.11
CA GLU A 82 -0.76 -2.24 -3.99
C GLU A 82 -1.38 -3.01 -5.15
N LEU A 83 -2.64 -2.73 -5.45
CA LEU A 83 -3.35 -3.39 -6.53
C LEU A 83 -2.93 -2.86 -7.91
N GLY A 84 -2.59 -1.58 -8.02
CA GLY A 84 -1.98 -1.04 -9.23
C GLY A 84 -0.65 -1.72 -9.54
N TYR A 85 0.22 -1.93 -8.55
CA TYR A 85 1.46 -2.69 -8.69
C TYR A 85 1.16 -4.13 -9.11
N ALA A 86 0.17 -4.77 -8.47
CA ALA A 86 -0.27 -6.11 -8.83
C ALA A 86 -0.72 -6.21 -10.31
N TYR A 87 -1.45 -5.21 -10.82
CA TYR A 87 -1.87 -5.17 -12.22
C TYR A 87 -0.69 -5.08 -13.19
N VAL A 88 0.28 -4.18 -12.96
CA VAL A 88 1.45 -4.09 -13.87
C VAL A 88 2.29 -5.36 -13.82
N ARG A 89 2.50 -5.95 -12.64
CA ARG A 89 3.23 -7.23 -12.51
C ARG A 89 2.51 -8.37 -13.23
N PHE A 90 1.17 -8.40 -13.19
CA PHE A 90 0.40 -9.41 -13.91
C PHE A 90 0.38 -9.18 -15.42
N PHE A 91 0.37 -7.92 -15.87
CA PHE A 91 0.61 -7.58 -17.28
C PHE A 91 1.97 -8.09 -17.77
N GLU A 92 3.05 -7.93 -16.99
CA GLU A 92 4.36 -8.43 -17.40
C GLU A 92 4.42 -9.96 -17.56
N ILE A 93 3.58 -10.69 -16.81
CA ILE A 93 3.48 -12.15 -16.92
C ILE A 93 2.65 -12.56 -18.14
N THR A 94 1.56 -11.84 -18.42
CA THR A 94 0.51 -12.30 -19.35
C THR A 94 0.47 -11.56 -20.69
N GLY A 95 1.00 -10.34 -20.75
CA GLY A 95 0.85 -9.41 -21.87
C GLY A 95 -0.54 -8.80 -22.02
N GLU A 96 -1.48 -9.07 -21.09
CA GLU A 96 -2.87 -8.63 -21.19
C GLU A 96 -3.00 -7.12 -20.87
N LYS A 97 -3.18 -6.31 -21.92
CA LYS A 97 -3.13 -4.84 -21.84
C LYS A 97 -4.13 -4.22 -20.85
N LYS A 98 -5.30 -4.84 -20.61
CA LYS A 98 -6.30 -4.36 -19.64
C LYS A 98 -5.72 -4.12 -18.23
N TYR A 99 -4.73 -4.92 -17.82
CA TYR A 99 -4.06 -4.74 -16.53
C TYR A 99 -3.07 -3.59 -16.55
N LEU A 100 -2.32 -3.41 -17.64
CA LEU A 100 -1.47 -2.22 -17.80
C LEU A 100 -2.33 -0.94 -17.76
N ASP A 101 -3.46 -0.93 -18.48
CA ASP A 101 -4.37 0.22 -18.48
C ASP A 101 -4.94 0.49 -17.07
N ALA A 102 -5.22 -0.55 -16.28
CA ALA A 102 -5.66 -0.40 -14.89
C ALA A 102 -4.55 0.13 -13.97
N ALA A 103 -3.32 -0.35 -14.13
CA ALA A 103 -2.15 0.13 -13.40
C ALA A 103 -1.87 1.62 -13.68
N ILE A 104 -1.96 2.03 -14.95
CA ILE A 104 -1.78 3.44 -15.36
C ILE A 104 -2.85 4.34 -14.73
N ARG A 105 -4.13 3.91 -14.68
CA ARG A 105 -5.17 4.69 -13.98
C ARG A 105 -4.88 4.88 -12.49
N CYS A 106 -4.38 3.83 -11.83
CA CYS A 106 -3.97 3.92 -10.42
C CYS A 106 -2.81 4.92 -10.25
N ALA A 107 -1.78 4.83 -11.10
CA ALA A 107 -0.62 5.72 -11.06
C ALA A 107 -0.98 7.18 -11.39
N ASP A 108 -1.84 7.42 -12.39
CA ASP A 108 -2.34 8.75 -12.72
C ASP A 108 -3.09 9.38 -11.54
N ALA A 109 -3.98 8.62 -10.89
CA ALA A 109 -4.73 9.12 -9.73
C ALA A 109 -3.81 9.41 -8.52
N LEU A 110 -2.86 8.53 -8.23
CA LEU A 110 -1.86 8.73 -7.18
C LEU A 110 -1.00 9.97 -7.44
N ALA A 111 -0.48 10.11 -8.67
CA ALA A 111 0.36 11.25 -9.04
C ALA A 111 -0.42 12.58 -9.05
N ALA A 112 -1.71 12.56 -9.41
CA ALA A 112 -2.55 13.75 -9.37
C ALA A 112 -2.92 14.19 -7.94
N ASN A 113 -2.91 13.27 -6.97
CA ASN A 113 -3.34 13.52 -5.59
C ASN A 113 -2.20 13.41 -4.56
N ILE A 114 -0.93 13.45 -5.00
CA ILE A 114 0.22 13.51 -4.10
C ILE A 114 0.27 14.85 -3.38
N TYR A 115 0.45 14.80 -2.06
CA TYR A 115 0.78 15.96 -1.23
C TYR A 115 2.23 15.84 -0.75
N ASN A 116 2.95 16.96 -0.68
CA ASN A 116 4.26 16.98 -0.04
C ASN A 116 4.12 17.50 1.41
N PRO A 117 4.14 16.63 2.42
CA PRO A 117 4.09 17.04 3.83
C PRO A 117 5.40 17.68 4.31
N VAL A 118 6.50 17.57 3.55
CA VAL A 118 7.79 18.16 3.85
C VAL A 118 7.93 19.49 3.09
N THR A 119 7.35 20.56 3.65
CA THR A 119 7.48 21.93 3.12
C THR A 119 8.52 22.74 3.89
N ALA A 120 9.04 23.80 3.27
CA ALA A 120 9.95 24.73 3.94
C ALA A 120 9.32 25.40 5.17
N ASP A 121 8.01 25.66 5.13
CA ASP A 121 7.27 26.30 6.23
C ASP A 121 7.13 25.37 7.45
N ASN A 122 7.01 24.06 7.23
CA ASN A 122 7.00 23.04 8.29
C ASN A 122 8.35 22.90 9.01
N LEU A 123 9.44 23.44 8.45
CA LEU A 123 10.74 23.49 9.14
C LEU A 123 10.76 24.54 10.26
N LEU A 124 9.91 25.57 10.19
CA LEU A 124 9.91 26.72 11.09
C LEU A 124 8.80 26.69 12.15
N LEU A 125 7.66 26.04 11.89
CA LEU A 125 6.45 26.15 12.72
C LEU A 125 6.13 24.92 13.61
N GLY A 126 6.97 23.88 13.58
CA GLY A 126 6.76 22.65 14.34
C GLY A 126 6.52 21.43 13.44
N THR A 127 6.57 20.24 14.04
CA THR A 127 6.58 18.97 13.30
C THR A 127 5.16 18.44 13.13
N ASP A 128 4.51 18.70 12.00
CA ASP A 128 3.26 18.00 11.65
C ASP A 128 3.58 16.58 11.15
N ILE A 129 3.45 15.61 12.04
CA ILE A 129 3.59 14.16 11.73
C ILE A 129 2.23 13.49 11.47
N SER A 130 1.14 14.26 11.45
CA SER A 130 -0.22 13.74 11.34
C SER A 130 -0.70 13.53 9.90
N ARG A 131 0.17 13.84 8.92
CA ARG A 131 -0.16 13.76 7.49
C ARG A 131 0.93 13.07 6.70
N SER A 132 0.51 12.16 5.84
CA SER A 132 1.36 11.46 4.87
C SER A 132 1.14 12.01 3.45
N PRO A 133 1.99 11.62 2.48
CA PRO A 133 1.85 12.06 1.09
C PRO A 133 0.52 11.71 0.43
N TRP A 134 -0.08 10.60 0.85
CA TRP A 134 -1.48 10.27 0.59
C TRP A 134 -2.17 9.92 1.91
N PRO A 135 -3.45 10.30 2.10
CA PRO A 135 -4.21 9.89 3.28
C PRO A 135 -4.38 8.37 3.31
N PHE A 136 -4.69 7.81 4.47
CA PHE A 136 -5.12 6.41 4.58
C PHE A 136 -6.53 6.21 4.00
N ARG A 137 -7.48 7.10 4.31
CA ARG A 137 -8.85 6.99 3.79
C ARG A 137 -9.32 8.31 3.20
N ILE A 138 -9.94 8.25 2.03
CA ILE A 138 -10.49 9.40 1.31
C ILE A 138 -11.73 9.00 0.54
N ASN A 139 -12.71 9.91 0.47
CA ASN A 139 -13.87 9.71 -0.38
C ASN A 139 -13.47 9.95 -1.85
N ALA A 140 -13.53 8.91 -2.69
CA ALA A 140 -13.12 8.97 -4.09
C ALA A 140 -13.93 9.99 -4.92
N ARG A 141 -15.22 10.15 -4.60
CA ARG A 141 -16.14 11.06 -5.31
C ARG A 141 -15.80 12.51 -5.01
N THR A 142 -15.67 12.86 -3.74
CA THR A 142 -15.57 14.26 -3.29
C THR A 142 -14.15 14.72 -2.99
N GLY A 143 -13.21 13.78 -2.80
CA GLY A 143 -11.85 14.04 -2.32
C GLY A 143 -11.79 14.44 -0.84
N ALA A 144 -12.88 14.24 -0.08
CA ALA A 144 -12.89 14.53 1.35
C ALA A 144 -12.01 13.51 2.10
N ILE A 145 -10.98 14.01 2.79
CA ILE A 145 -10.07 13.19 3.60
C ILE A 145 -10.82 12.70 4.84
N ILE A 146 -10.75 11.40 5.11
CA ILE A 146 -11.33 10.74 6.29
C ILE A 146 -10.23 10.47 7.32
N SER A 147 -9.11 9.90 6.87
CA SER A 147 -7.95 9.56 7.71
C SER A 147 -6.68 10.09 7.04
N PRO A 148 -6.03 11.14 7.56
CA PRO A 148 -4.99 11.89 6.84
C PRO A 148 -3.61 11.22 6.78
N TYR A 149 -3.42 10.10 7.48
CA TYR A 149 -2.13 9.45 7.65
C TYR A 149 -2.17 7.97 7.28
N SER A 150 -1.33 7.56 6.34
CA SER A 150 -0.93 6.18 6.07
C SER A 150 0.59 6.07 6.09
N SER A 151 1.10 5.06 6.78
CA SER A 151 2.52 4.71 6.75
C SER A 151 2.91 3.91 5.51
N ASP A 152 1.95 3.35 4.76
CA ASP A 152 2.23 2.58 3.56
C ASP A 152 2.23 3.45 2.31
N VAL A 153 3.37 4.12 2.09
CA VAL A 153 3.65 4.78 0.81
C VAL A 153 4.48 3.90 -0.12
N LEU A 154 4.88 2.70 0.34
CA LEU A 154 5.79 1.84 -0.41
C LEU A 154 5.07 1.21 -1.60
N GLU A 155 3.83 0.77 -1.42
CA GLU A 155 3.07 0.15 -2.51
C GLU A 155 2.83 1.12 -3.69
N PRO A 156 2.40 2.38 -3.47
CA PRO A 156 2.44 3.42 -4.50
C PRO A 156 3.82 3.61 -5.13
N VAL A 157 4.90 3.65 -4.34
CA VAL A 157 6.27 3.78 -4.87
C VAL A 157 6.63 2.61 -5.79
N LYS A 158 6.30 1.37 -5.41
CA LYS A 158 6.57 0.17 -6.23
C LYS A 158 5.84 0.23 -7.56
N LEU A 159 4.57 0.66 -7.57
CA LEU A 159 3.82 0.88 -8.80
C LEU A 159 4.51 1.91 -9.71
N LEU A 160 4.87 3.07 -9.16
CA LEU A 160 5.48 4.15 -9.93
C LEU A 160 6.87 3.74 -10.45
N ASP A 161 7.71 3.14 -9.61
CA ASP A 161 9.03 2.62 -9.99
C ASP A 161 8.91 1.58 -11.13
N GLU A 162 7.94 0.67 -11.06
CA GLU A 162 7.72 -0.35 -12.08
C GLU A 162 7.27 0.24 -13.43
N LEU A 163 6.29 1.15 -13.42
CA LEU A 163 5.83 1.82 -14.64
C LEU A 163 6.92 2.70 -15.27
N LEU A 164 7.73 3.37 -14.45
CA LEU A 164 8.90 4.13 -14.93
C LEU A 164 9.96 3.19 -15.54
N ARG A 165 10.17 2.00 -14.96
CA ARG A 165 11.08 0.99 -15.51
C ARG A 165 10.63 0.49 -16.88
N ILE A 166 9.32 0.28 -17.07
CA ILE A 166 8.74 -0.22 -18.33
C ILE A 166 8.17 0.89 -19.22
N LYS A 167 8.55 2.15 -19.02
CA LYS A 167 7.85 3.32 -19.60
C LYS A 167 7.62 3.30 -21.12
N GLU A 168 8.57 2.75 -21.88
CA GLU A 168 8.44 2.60 -23.34
C GLU A 168 7.36 1.57 -23.70
N LEU A 169 7.33 0.44 -22.98
CA LEU A 169 6.30 -0.60 -23.14
C LEU A 169 4.93 -0.12 -22.64
N ALA A 170 4.92 0.64 -21.54
CA ALA A 170 3.73 1.26 -20.99
C ALA A 170 3.18 2.42 -21.86
N GLY A 171 3.98 2.94 -22.80
CA GLY A 171 3.61 4.06 -23.65
C GLY A 171 3.42 5.37 -22.89
N LEU A 172 4.20 5.58 -21.82
CA LEU A 172 4.08 6.78 -21.00
C LEU A 172 4.51 8.02 -21.80
N ASN A 173 3.71 9.07 -21.74
CA ASN A 173 4.11 10.36 -22.27
C ASN A 173 5.02 11.12 -21.28
N LYS A 174 5.67 12.19 -21.76
CA LYS A 174 6.60 12.99 -20.94
C LYS A 174 5.96 13.58 -19.67
N ALA A 175 4.69 13.94 -19.71
CA ALA A 175 3.98 14.48 -18.56
C ALA A 175 3.74 13.39 -17.50
N GLN A 176 3.34 12.19 -17.92
CA GLN A 176 3.21 11.03 -17.02
C GLN A 176 4.56 10.63 -16.43
N ASP A 177 5.61 10.51 -17.24
CA ASP A 177 6.99 10.21 -16.78
C ASP A 177 7.42 11.19 -15.67
N SER A 178 7.21 12.49 -15.90
CA SER A 178 7.56 13.54 -14.92
C SER A 178 6.70 13.50 -13.66
N ALA A 179 5.38 13.28 -13.81
CA ALA A 179 4.45 13.26 -12.69
C ALA A 179 4.68 12.04 -11.78
N TYR A 180 4.94 10.87 -12.38
CA TYR A 180 5.21 9.63 -11.65
C TYR A 180 6.54 9.72 -10.91
N GLN A 181 7.58 10.23 -11.57
CA GLN A 181 8.88 10.47 -10.92
C GLN A 181 8.73 11.42 -9.72
N ASN A 182 8.00 12.53 -9.88
CA ASN A 182 7.76 13.47 -8.78
C ASN A 182 7.01 12.82 -7.61
N ALA A 183 5.90 12.12 -7.88
CA ALA A 183 5.10 11.48 -6.83
C ALA A 183 5.92 10.43 -6.07
N ARG A 184 6.68 9.62 -6.81
CA ARG A 184 7.61 8.62 -6.27
C ARG A 184 8.66 9.25 -5.38
N ASP A 185 9.29 10.34 -5.81
CA ASP A 185 10.35 11.00 -5.05
C ASP A 185 9.82 11.70 -3.81
N VAL A 186 8.65 12.34 -3.87
CA VAL A 186 7.99 12.92 -2.69
C VAL A 186 7.72 11.85 -1.65
N ALA A 187 7.11 10.73 -2.06
CA ALA A 187 6.77 9.63 -1.17
C ALA A 187 8.03 8.98 -0.55
N TRP A 188 9.03 8.66 -1.38
CA TRP A 188 10.27 8.05 -0.92
C TRP A 188 11.06 8.95 0.01
N ASN A 189 11.18 10.25 -0.32
CA ASN A 189 11.88 11.20 0.54
C ASN A 189 11.16 11.43 1.86
N TRP A 190 9.82 11.49 1.85
CA TRP A 190 9.04 11.58 3.08
C TRP A 190 9.26 10.36 3.98
N LEU A 191 9.23 9.15 3.44
CA LEU A 191 9.36 7.89 4.18
C LEU A 191 10.60 7.86 5.09
N PHE A 192 11.73 8.38 4.59
CA PHE A 192 13.01 8.45 5.29
C PHE A 192 13.30 9.81 5.95
N SER A 193 12.41 10.79 5.80
CA SER A 193 12.57 12.09 6.44
C SER A 193 12.35 12.00 7.95
N ARG A 194 12.70 13.07 8.68
CA ARG A 194 12.39 13.19 10.12
C ARG A 194 10.89 13.11 10.47
N TYR A 195 10.01 13.25 9.46
CA TYR A 195 8.56 13.18 9.58
C TYR A 195 8.00 11.80 9.22
N GLY A 196 8.80 10.99 8.51
CA GLY A 196 8.38 9.69 8.00
C GLY A 196 8.46 8.58 9.06
N PRO A 197 7.74 7.48 8.83
CA PRO A 197 7.62 6.39 9.81
C PRO A 197 8.93 5.65 10.05
N VAL A 198 9.92 5.71 9.14
CA VAL A 198 11.26 5.14 9.37
C VAL A 198 11.96 5.79 10.56
N VAL A 199 11.72 7.08 10.79
CA VAL A 199 12.32 7.84 11.90
C VAL A 199 11.37 7.92 13.08
N THR A 200 10.08 8.16 12.84
CA THR A 200 9.09 8.37 13.91
C THR A 200 8.54 7.08 14.52
N TYR A 201 8.69 5.94 13.85
CA TYR A 201 8.06 4.65 14.19
C TYR A 201 6.53 4.71 14.31
N ILE A 202 5.89 5.67 13.63
CA ILE A 202 4.44 5.75 13.50
C ILE A 202 4.00 4.91 12.30
N TRP A 203 4.09 3.59 12.44
CA TRP A 203 3.59 2.65 11.44
C TRP A 203 2.07 2.47 11.61
N ASN A 204 1.27 3.38 11.06
CA ASN A 204 -0.19 3.45 11.23
C ASN A 204 -0.92 3.50 9.87
N GLY A 205 -2.24 3.32 9.86
CA GLY A 205 -3.10 3.53 8.69
C GLY A 205 -2.88 2.49 7.60
N TYR A 206 -3.35 1.26 7.83
CA TYR A 206 -3.29 0.16 6.85
C TYR A 206 -4.50 -0.77 6.89
N PHE A 207 -4.97 -1.12 8.10
CA PHE A 207 -6.16 -1.97 8.26
C PHE A 207 -7.43 -1.12 8.44
N GLU A 208 -8.43 -1.39 7.62
CA GLU A 208 -9.73 -0.73 7.60
C GLU A 208 -10.64 -1.17 8.75
N ASP A 209 -10.33 -2.33 9.33
CA ASP A 209 -11.12 -3.02 10.34
C ASP A 209 -11.04 -2.41 11.75
N VAL A 210 -10.42 -1.24 11.90
CA VAL A 210 -10.40 -0.44 13.12
C VAL A 210 -11.04 0.93 12.91
N PRO A 211 -11.61 1.55 13.98
CA PRO A 211 -12.08 2.93 13.93
C PRO A 211 -11.00 3.92 13.49
N ASN A 212 -11.41 5.09 13.01
CA ASN A 212 -10.48 6.15 12.63
C ASN A 212 -9.60 6.55 13.84
N ASP A 213 -8.29 6.67 13.60
CA ASP A 213 -7.27 6.89 14.63
C ASP A 213 -6.59 8.26 14.45
N PRO A 214 -7.24 9.37 14.87
CA PRO A 214 -6.67 10.70 14.73
C PRO A 214 -5.43 10.94 15.62
N GLU A 215 -5.27 10.14 16.67
CA GLU A 215 -4.13 10.22 17.60
C GLU A 215 -2.91 9.42 17.10
N LEU A 216 -3.09 8.64 16.04
CA LEU A 216 -2.07 7.73 15.51
C LEU A 216 -1.50 6.84 16.62
N ALA A 217 -2.37 6.17 17.37
CA ALA A 217 -2.03 5.31 18.50
C ALA A 217 -1.89 3.82 18.09
N ASN A 218 -2.58 3.36 17.05
CA ASN A 218 -2.42 2.01 16.50
C ASN A 218 -1.05 1.85 15.81
N ARG A 219 -0.46 0.66 15.86
CA ARG A 219 0.74 0.32 15.11
C ARG A 219 0.50 -0.96 14.34
N VAL A 220 1.04 -1.04 13.12
CA VAL A 220 1.00 -2.22 12.27
C VAL A 220 2.41 -2.71 11.98
N GLN A 221 2.58 -4.03 11.86
CA GLN A 221 3.88 -4.63 11.51
C GLN A 221 4.12 -4.75 10.01
N ILE A 222 3.03 -4.78 9.22
CA ILE A 222 3.11 -5.13 7.79
C ILE A 222 3.86 -4.08 6.98
N THR A 223 3.57 -2.79 7.18
CA THR A 223 4.14 -1.69 6.40
C THR A 223 5.66 -1.57 6.59
N PRO A 224 6.24 -1.58 7.82
CA PRO A 224 7.68 -1.63 7.97
C PRO A 224 8.28 -2.96 7.52
N GLY A 225 7.57 -4.08 7.73
CA GLY A 225 8.04 -5.40 7.33
C GLY A 225 8.24 -5.53 5.82
N GLU A 226 7.28 -5.06 5.03
CA GLU A 226 7.38 -5.05 3.56
C GLU A 226 8.42 -4.03 3.06
N LEU A 227 8.59 -2.88 3.73
CA LEU A 227 9.70 -1.98 3.46
C LEU A 227 11.05 -2.66 3.67
N ALA A 228 11.25 -3.34 4.79
CA ALA A 228 12.51 -4.05 5.05
C ALA A 228 12.80 -5.11 3.98
N LYS A 229 11.79 -5.89 3.55
CA LYS A 229 11.94 -6.85 2.44
C LYS A 229 12.31 -6.15 1.13
N TYR A 230 11.65 -5.03 0.82
CA TYR A 230 11.96 -4.25 -0.38
C TYR A 230 13.41 -3.75 -0.38
N LEU A 231 13.88 -3.25 0.76
CA LEU A 231 15.27 -2.80 0.91
C LEU A 231 16.26 -3.95 0.70
N ILE A 232 16.03 -5.13 1.30
CA ILE A 232 16.88 -6.31 1.12
C ILE A 232 16.96 -6.75 -0.35
N LEU A 233 15.81 -6.77 -1.03
CA LEU A 233 15.70 -7.36 -2.36
C LEU A 233 16.10 -6.41 -3.48
N HIS A 234 15.99 -5.09 -3.30
CA HIS A 234 16.06 -4.12 -4.42
C HIS A 234 17.09 -3.02 -4.20
N GLN A 235 17.60 -2.83 -2.98
CA GLN A 235 18.63 -1.82 -2.71
C GLN A 235 20.00 -2.47 -2.69
N ASN A 236 20.87 -2.03 -3.60
CA ASN A 236 22.24 -2.55 -3.73
C ASN A 236 23.18 -2.04 -2.61
N ASP A 237 22.81 -0.97 -1.92
CA ASP A 237 23.58 -0.40 -0.81
C ASP A 237 23.13 -1.02 0.52
N LYS A 238 23.63 -2.23 0.78
CA LYS A 238 23.33 -2.97 2.01
C LYS A 238 23.77 -2.20 3.25
N GLU A 239 24.94 -1.56 3.22
CA GLU A 239 25.48 -0.84 4.38
C GLU A 239 24.59 0.34 4.79
N LYS A 240 24.04 1.08 3.83
CA LYS A 240 23.14 2.20 4.09
C LYS A 240 21.86 1.80 4.84
N TYR A 241 21.27 0.65 4.50
CA TYR A 241 19.95 0.24 5.01
C TYR A 241 19.98 -0.83 6.09
N ASP A 242 21.13 -1.49 6.30
CA ASP A 242 21.24 -2.62 7.23
C ASP A 242 20.83 -2.27 8.67
N LEU A 243 21.20 -1.10 9.18
CA LEU A 243 20.74 -0.65 10.50
C LEU A 243 19.21 -0.44 10.53
N THR A 244 18.64 0.15 9.48
CA THR A 244 17.18 0.33 9.37
C THR A 244 16.45 -1.00 9.35
N ILE A 245 16.93 -1.96 8.54
CA ILE A 245 16.34 -3.31 8.43
C ILE A 245 16.40 -4.03 9.78
N ARG A 246 17.55 -4.02 10.45
CA ARG A 246 17.70 -4.60 11.80
C ARG A 246 16.73 -3.99 12.78
N ASN A 247 16.67 -2.66 12.84
CA ASN A 247 15.80 -1.97 13.77
C ASN A 247 14.32 -2.29 13.52
N ILE A 248 13.89 -2.40 12.25
CA ILE A 248 12.54 -2.86 11.90
C ILE A 248 12.27 -4.27 12.42
N ILE A 249 13.18 -5.24 12.14
CA ILE A 249 13.02 -6.63 12.59
C ILE A 249 12.90 -6.72 14.11
N TYR A 250 13.75 -5.98 14.84
CA TYR A 250 13.70 -5.91 16.30
C TYR A 250 12.44 -5.21 16.80
N TRP A 251 12.03 -4.12 16.17
CA TRP A 251 10.83 -3.39 16.58
C TRP A 251 9.56 -4.22 16.39
N ILE A 252 9.43 -4.94 15.27
CA ILE A 252 8.30 -5.85 15.04
C ILE A 252 8.26 -6.92 16.13
N ARG A 253 9.39 -7.57 16.40
CA ARG A 253 9.47 -8.59 17.45
C ARG A 253 9.01 -8.05 18.80
N ASN A 254 9.59 -6.93 19.24
CA ASN A 254 9.31 -6.40 20.57
C ASN A 254 7.89 -5.83 20.71
N SER A 255 7.29 -5.35 19.63
CA SER A 255 5.98 -4.69 19.68
C SER A 255 4.81 -5.65 19.47
N PHE A 256 5.02 -6.75 18.73
CA PHE A 256 3.93 -7.62 18.29
C PHE A 256 4.09 -9.10 18.65
N ALA A 257 5.26 -9.55 19.12
CA ALA A 257 5.43 -10.95 19.50
C ALA A 257 4.63 -11.30 20.76
N ASP A 258 3.95 -12.43 20.71
CA ASP A 258 3.31 -13.06 21.86
C ASP A 258 4.22 -14.16 22.43
N GLY A 259 4.48 -14.06 23.74
CA GLY A 259 5.55 -14.79 24.43
C GLY A 259 5.39 -16.31 24.52
N GLN A 260 4.24 -16.87 24.12
CA GLN A 260 4.02 -18.32 24.19
C GLN A 260 4.57 -19.09 22.99
N LEU A 261 4.70 -18.47 21.81
CA LEU A 261 5.10 -19.15 20.57
C LEU A 261 5.94 -18.29 19.60
N ASP A 262 6.41 -17.11 20.03
CA ASP A 262 6.97 -16.07 19.14
C ASP A 262 6.02 -15.71 17.97
N GLY A 263 4.72 -15.91 18.17
CA GLY A 263 3.70 -15.57 17.19
C GLY A 263 3.54 -14.05 17.08
N ILE A 264 3.26 -13.55 15.88
CA ILE A 264 3.18 -12.11 15.60
C ILE A 264 1.72 -11.70 15.48
N ARG A 265 1.34 -10.69 16.27
CA ARG A 265 0.05 -9.99 16.17
C ARG A 265 -0.01 -9.10 14.94
N GLU A 266 -1.21 -8.83 14.46
CA GLU A 266 -1.43 -7.98 13.29
C GLU A 266 -1.07 -6.51 13.54
N GLN A 267 -1.64 -5.98 14.61
CA GLN A 267 -1.64 -4.56 14.96
C GLN A 267 -1.78 -4.39 16.48
N THR A 268 -1.41 -3.23 17.05
CA THR A 268 -1.44 -3.05 18.51
C THR A 268 -2.84 -2.94 19.08
N TRP A 269 -3.87 -2.82 18.23
CA TRP A 269 -5.28 -2.81 18.62
C TRP A 269 -6.00 -4.15 18.36
N CYS A 270 -5.34 -5.09 17.67
CA CYS A 270 -5.83 -6.46 17.46
C CYS A 270 -4.82 -7.43 18.07
N TYR A 271 -5.09 -7.88 19.30
CA TYR A 271 -4.13 -8.65 20.10
C TYR A 271 -4.03 -10.13 19.72
N GLU A 272 -4.73 -10.56 18.67
CA GLU A 272 -4.75 -11.94 18.22
C GLU A 272 -3.50 -12.27 17.41
N THR A 273 -2.83 -13.35 17.82
CA THR A 273 -1.73 -13.94 17.08
C THR A 273 -2.29 -14.69 15.87
N MET A 274 -1.83 -14.37 14.67
CA MET A 274 -2.28 -15.07 13.46
C MET A 274 -1.11 -15.63 12.63
N GLY A 275 -1.36 -16.77 11.98
CA GLY A 275 -0.35 -17.46 11.17
C GLY A 275 0.14 -16.64 9.98
N SER A 276 -0.72 -15.81 9.38
CA SER A 276 -0.38 -14.94 8.24
C SER A 276 0.67 -13.88 8.62
N HIS A 277 0.49 -13.17 9.74
CA HIS A 277 1.44 -12.16 10.22
C HIS A 277 2.73 -12.79 10.71
N SER A 278 2.64 -13.92 11.40
CA SER A 278 3.80 -14.71 11.85
C SER A 278 4.64 -15.21 10.67
N ALA A 279 4.01 -15.76 9.63
CA ALA A 279 4.68 -16.20 8.41
C ALA A 279 5.31 -15.02 7.66
N ARG A 280 4.63 -13.86 7.61
CA ARG A 280 5.16 -12.65 6.97
C ARG A 280 6.42 -12.16 7.68
N TYR A 281 6.43 -12.11 9.01
CA TYR A 281 7.60 -11.78 9.81
C TYR A 281 8.72 -12.82 9.64
N GLY A 282 8.41 -14.11 9.75
CA GLY A 282 9.37 -15.19 9.52
C GLY A 282 10.03 -15.13 8.14
N SER A 283 9.27 -14.77 7.10
CA SER A 283 9.82 -14.57 5.75
C SER A 283 10.78 -13.38 5.64
N LEU A 284 10.56 -12.31 6.42
CA LEU A 284 11.52 -11.20 6.51
C LEU A 284 12.80 -11.66 7.22
N CYS A 285 12.67 -12.36 8.36
CA CYS A 285 13.82 -12.89 9.08
C CYS A 285 14.64 -13.89 8.23
N ALA A 286 14.00 -14.69 7.39
CA ALA A 286 14.70 -15.62 6.51
C ALA A 286 15.43 -14.93 5.34
N LEU A 287 15.02 -13.71 4.98
CA LEU A 287 15.66 -12.91 3.93
C LEU A 287 16.88 -12.12 4.42
N TYR A 288 16.95 -11.81 5.72
CA TYR A 288 18.00 -11.02 6.36
C TYR A 288 19.11 -11.90 6.94
#